data_AF-A0A8S1LBT8-F1
#
_entry.id   AF-A0A8S1LBT8-F1
#
_cell.length_a   1.000
_cell.length_b   1.000
_cell.length_c   1.000
_cell.angle_alpha   90.00
_cell.angle_beta   90.00
_cell.angle_gamma   90.00
#
_symmetry.space_group_name_H-M   'P 1'
#
loop_
_entity.id
_entity.type
_entity.pdbx_description
1 polymer ?
#
loop_
_entity_poly.entity_id
_entity_poly.type
_entity_poly.pdbx_seq_one_letter_code
_entity_poly.pdbx_strand_id
1 'polypeptide(L)'
;MNFYFFIQLAQNLDNFESFTTYKLLDQPRTGGLKSDNIFEFLNDNDIQITQDQLDYTFRALDEDSSNIFRALFWLKQLALKEQYYLR
;
A
#
# COMPACT_ATOMS: atom_id res chain seq x y z
N MET A 1 0.34 -4.72 13.29
CA MET A 1 -0.47 -4.89 12.07
C MET A 1 0.52 -5.04 10.91
N ASN A 2 0.36 -6.04 10.05
CA ASN A 2 1.33 -6.37 8.98
C ASN A 2 0.86 -5.75 7.66
N PHE A 3 1.74 -5.22 6.80
CA PHE A 3 1.43 -4.65 5.48
C PHE A 3 0.63 -5.59 4.57
N TYR A 4 0.77 -6.90 4.75
CA TYR A 4 -0.08 -7.88 4.07
C TYR A 4 -1.58 -7.66 4.33
N PHE A 5 -1.94 -7.13 5.49
CA PHE A 5 -3.32 -6.78 5.85
C PHE A 5 -3.85 -5.58 5.07
N PHE A 6 -2.98 -4.59 4.76
CA PHE A 6 -3.32 -3.45 3.92
C PHE A 6 -3.67 -3.89 2.49
N ILE A 7 -2.82 -4.75 1.90
CA ILE A 7 -3.07 -5.31 0.58
C ILE A 7 -4.34 -6.19 0.56
N GLN A 8 -4.61 -6.92 1.64
CA GLN A 8 -5.88 -7.65 1.78
C GLN A 8 -7.09 -6.73 1.80
N LEU A 9 -7.05 -5.65 2.58
CA LEU A 9 -8.17 -4.73 2.70
C LEU A 9 -8.46 -4.03 1.37
N ALA A 10 -7.41 -3.59 0.67
CA ALA A 10 -7.55 -2.93 -0.62
C ALA A 10 -8.04 -3.92 -1.71
N GLN A 11 -7.62 -5.19 -1.68
CA GLN A 11 -8.10 -6.23 -2.61
C GLN A 11 -9.56 -6.62 -2.42
N ASN A 12 -10.15 -6.36 -1.25
CA ASN A 12 -11.57 -6.60 -1.01
C ASN A 12 -12.48 -5.52 -1.63
N LEU A 13 -11.90 -4.46 -2.20
CA LEU A 13 -12.64 -3.48 -3.00
C LEU A 13 -12.91 -4.07 -4.39
N ASP A 14 -14.18 -4.10 -4.80
CA ASP A 14 -14.58 -4.56 -6.13
C ASP A 14 -13.82 -3.75 -7.20
N ASN A 15 -13.05 -4.46 -8.05
CA ASN A 15 -12.18 -3.91 -9.10
C ASN A 15 -10.83 -3.31 -8.65
N PHE A 16 -10.30 -3.71 -7.50
CA PHE A 16 -8.94 -3.33 -7.13
C PHE A 16 -7.89 -3.88 -8.12
N GLU A 17 -7.36 -3.00 -8.97
CA GLU A 17 -6.23 -3.31 -9.86
C GLU A 17 -4.99 -2.56 -9.35
N SER A 18 -4.02 -3.33 -8.85
CA SER A 18 -2.92 -2.81 -8.05
C SER A 18 -2.05 -1.77 -8.75
N PHE A 19 -1.83 -1.91 -10.05
CA PHE A 19 -1.01 -0.97 -10.83
C PHE A 19 -1.77 0.32 -11.12
N THR A 20 -3.05 0.21 -11.45
CA THR A 20 -3.97 1.34 -11.63
C THR A 20 -4.12 2.12 -10.32
N THR A 21 -4.33 1.45 -9.19
CA THR A 21 -4.39 2.10 -7.88
C THR A 21 -3.09 2.83 -7.57
N TYR A 22 -1.92 2.19 -7.79
CA TYR A 22 -0.64 2.87 -7.59
C TYR A 22 -0.54 4.17 -8.41
N LYS A 23 -0.93 4.14 -9.69
CA LYS A 23 -0.91 5.33 -10.56
C LYS A 23 -1.90 6.42 -10.15
N LEU A 24 -3.04 6.04 -9.57
CA LEU A 24 -4.02 6.98 -9.04
C LEU A 24 -3.50 7.67 -7.78
N LEU A 25 -2.78 6.94 -6.92
CA LEU A 25 -2.23 7.49 -5.68
C LEU A 25 -0.94 8.28 -5.92
N ASP A 26 -0.15 7.93 -6.93
CA ASP A 26 1.05 8.68 -7.32
C ASP A 26 0.65 9.89 -8.19
N GLN A 27 -0.13 10.81 -7.64
CA GLN A 27 -0.39 12.13 -8.22
C GLN A 27 0.35 13.18 -7.40
N PRO A 28 1.21 14.02 -8.00
CA PRO A 28 1.34 14.33 -9.44
C PRO A 28 2.38 13.49 -10.22
N ARG A 29 2.52 12.19 -9.96
CA ARG A 29 3.48 11.25 -10.58
C ARG A 29 4.92 11.51 -10.18
N THR A 30 5.15 11.45 -8.87
CA THR A 30 6.47 11.61 -8.28
C THR A 30 7.30 10.33 -8.31
N GLY A 31 6.70 9.21 -8.69
CA GLY A 31 7.36 7.90 -8.71
C GLY A 31 7.35 7.20 -7.36
N GLY A 32 6.47 7.63 -6.44
CA GLY A 32 6.37 7.03 -5.13
C GLY A 32 5.21 7.57 -4.28
N LEU A 33 4.73 6.73 -3.38
CA LEU A 33 3.60 7.04 -2.50
C LEU A 33 4.09 7.42 -1.11
N LYS A 34 3.52 8.48 -0.54
CA LYS A 34 3.68 8.79 0.88
C LYS A 34 2.61 8.07 1.71
N SER A 35 2.85 7.91 3.00
CA SER A 35 1.85 7.35 3.91
C SER A 35 0.54 8.13 3.84
N ASP A 36 0.61 9.47 3.78
CA ASP A 36 -0.58 10.33 3.67
C ASP A 36 -1.45 10.00 2.44
N ASN A 37 -0.85 9.74 1.27
CA ASN A 37 -1.62 9.41 0.06
C ASN A 37 -2.38 8.09 0.20
N ILE A 38 -1.78 7.14 0.92
CA ILE A 38 -2.38 5.84 1.17
C ILE A 38 -3.42 5.94 2.29
N PHE A 39 -3.19 6.78 3.30
CA PHE A 39 -4.15 7.03 4.36
C PHE A 39 -5.46 7.59 3.81
N GLU A 40 -5.37 8.63 2.97
CA GLU A 40 -6.53 9.24 2.30
C GLU A 40 -7.31 8.18 1.50
N PHE A 41 -6.61 7.38 0.68
CA PHE A 41 -7.24 6.31 -0.08
C PHE A 41 -7.97 5.29 0.78
N LEU A 42 -7.38 4.87 1.90
CA LEU A 42 -7.99 3.90 2.80
C LEU A 42 -9.23 4.50 3.47
N ASN A 43 -9.14 5.75 3.91
CA ASN A 43 -10.26 6.46 4.51
C ASN A 43 -11.42 6.66 3.52
N ASP A 44 -11.12 7.00 2.27
CA ASP A 44 -12.10 7.16 1.18
C ASP A 44 -12.80 5.84 0.81
N ASN A 45 -12.20 4.70 1.16
CA ASN A 45 -12.76 3.36 0.92
C ASN A 45 -13.30 2.71 2.21
N ASP A 46 -13.63 3.51 3.23
CA ASP A 46 -14.18 3.06 4.52
C ASP A 46 -13.30 2.04 5.27
N ILE A 47 -11.99 2.03 5.00
CA ILE A 47 -11.04 1.15 5.67
C ILE A 47 -10.51 1.86 6.93
N GLN A 48 -10.94 1.34 8.09
CA GLN A 48 -10.57 1.89 9.40
C GLN A 48 -9.12 1.53 9.75
N ILE A 49 -8.21 2.49 9.58
CA ILE A 49 -6.82 2.45 10.04
C ILE A 49 -6.45 3.79 10.66
N THR A 50 -5.55 3.80 11.64
CA THR A 50 -4.98 5.05 12.18
C THR A 50 -3.72 5.42 11.43
N GLN A 51 -3.42 6.72 11.32
CA GLN A 51 -2.17 7.21 10.71
C GLN A 51 -0.94 6.56 11.37
N ASP A 52 -0.93 6.42 12.70
CA ASP A 52 0.17 5.78 13.44
C ASP A 52 0.42 4.32 13.03
N GLN A 53 -0.65 3.56 12.77
CA GLN A 53 -0.54 2.18 12.29
C GLN A 53 0.02 2.13 10.87
N LEU A 54 -0.36 3.09 10.02
CA LEU A 54 0.14 3.19 8.67
C LEU A 54 1.63 3.59 8.67
N ASP A 55 2.00 4.60 9.44
CA ASP A 55 3.39 5.07 9.58
C ASP A 55 4.30 3.99 10.16
N TYR A 56 3.83 3.23 11.15
CA TYR A 56 4.57 2.06 11.66
C TYR A 56 4.81 1.04 10.54
N THR A 57 3.79 0.76 9.74
CA THR A 57 3.88 -0.18 8.62
C THR A 57 4.84 0.31 7.55
N PHE A 58 4.82 1.61 7.26
CA PHE A 58 5.75 2.25 6.34
C PHE A 58 7.20 2.13 6.82
N ARG A 59 7.48 2.53 8.06
CA ARG A 59 8.83 2.42 8.65
C ARG A 59 9.37 0.99 8.66
N ALA A 60 8.50 -0.01 8.83
CA ALA A 60 8.90 -1.40 8.82
C ALA A 60 9.29 -1.91 7.41
N LEU A 61 8.85 -1.24 6.35
CA LEU A 61 9.11 -1.64 4.95
C LEU A 61 10.10 -0.73 4.23
N ASP A 62 10.27 0.48 4.74
CA ASP A 62 11.14 1.53 4.20
C ASP A 62 12.61 1.23 4.53
N GLU A 63 13.17 0.21 3.87
CA GLU A 63 14.55 -0.25 4.06
C GLU A 63 15.58 0.84 3.79
N ASP A 64 15.27 1.82 2.92
CA ASP A 64 16.16 2.92 2.57
C ASP A 64 15.85 4.23 3.32
N SER A 65 14.88 4.22 4.26
CA SER A 65 14.43 5.40 5.01
C SER A 65 14.03 6.58 4.10
N SER A 66 13.56 6.28 2.90
CA SER A 66 13.20 7.29 1.90
C SER A 66 11.85 7.96 2.20
N ASN A 67 11.06 7.41 3.13
CA ASN A 67 9.67 7.73 3.41
C ASN A 67 8.78 7.67 2.15
N ILE A 68 9.22 6.92 1.12
CA ILE A 68 8.56 6.84 -0.17
C ILE A 68 8.39 5.37 -0.54
N PHE A 69 7.14 4.98 -0.76
CA PHE A 69 6.81 3.65 -1.21
C PHE A 69 6.79 3.58 -2.74
N ARG A 70 7.83 2.98 -3.33
CA ARG A 70 8.00 2.91 -4.79
C ARG A 70 7.15 1.81 -5.43
N ALA A 71 6.76 2.00 -6.68
CA ALA A 71 5.99 1.05 -7.49
C ALA A 71 6.54 -0.39 -7.46
N LEU A 72 7.86 -0.55 -7.55
CA LEU A 72 8.49 -1.86 -7.56
C LEU A 72 8.35 -2.58 -6.21
N PHE A 73 8.45 -1.86 -5.10
CA PHE A 73 8.23 -2.43 -3.77
C PHE A 73 6.76 -2.80 -3.58
N TRP A 74 5.84 -1.95 -4.03
CA TRP A 74 4.40 -2.24 -4.05
C TRP A 74 4.06 -3.53 -4.79
N LEU A 75 4.51 -3.66 -6.04
CA LEU A 75 4.28 -4.86 -6.84
C LEU A 75 4.98 -6.10 -6.26
N LYS A 76 6.17 -5.95 -5.68
CA LYS A 76 6.90 -7.06 -5.04
C LYS A 76 6.16 -7.60 -3.82
N GLN A 77 5.59 -6.73 -2.99
CA GLN A 77 4.82 -7.16 -1.82
C GLN A 77 3.52 -7.87 -2.22
N LEU A 78 2.88 -7.45 -3.32
CA LEU A 78 1.73 -8.15 -3.91
C LEU A 78 2.09 -9.55 -4.38
N ALA A 79 3.17 -9.68 -5.15
CA ALA A 79 3.63 -10.95 -5.69
C ALA A 79 4.04 -11.95 -4.60
N LEU A 80 4.67 -11.49 -3.52
CA LEU A 80 5.02 -12.33 -2.37
C LEU A 80 3.77 -12.89 -1.66
N LYS A 81 2.68 -12.12 -1.63
CA LYS A 81 1.41 -12.55 -1.03
C LYS A 81 0.75 -13.67 -1.84
N GLU A 82 0.68 -13.56 -3.17
CA GLU A 82 0.10 -14.60 -4.02
C GLU A 82 0.79 -15.96 -3.85
N GLN A 83 2.11 -15.96 -3.66
CA GLN A 83 2.87 -17.19 -3.38
C GLN A 83 2.58 -17.80 -2.00
N TYR A 84 2.16 -16.98 -1.02
CA TYR A 84 1.80 -17.43 0.32
C TYR A 84 0.37 -18.00 0.42
N TYR A 85 -0.54 -17.63 -0.49
CA TYR A 85 -1.91 -18.17 -0.55
C TYR A 85 -2.08 -19.38 -1.48
N LEU A 86 -1.06 -19.69 -2.29
CA LEU A 86 -1.01 -20.87 -3.16
C LEU A 86 -0.26 -22.07 -2.51
N ARG A 87 -0.03 -22.02 -1.18
CA ARG A 87 0.49 -23.13 -0.38
C ARG A 87 -0.50 -23.58 0.67
#